data_AF-A0AAN8KQ70-F1
#
_entry.id   AF-A0AAN8KQ70-F1
#
_cell.length_a   1.000
_cell.length_b   1.000
_cell.length_c   1.000
_cell.angle_alpha   90.00
_cell.angle_beta   90.00
_cell.angle_gamma   90.00
#
_symmetry.space_group_name_H-M   'P 1'
#
loop_
_entity.id
_entity.type
_entity.pdbx_description
1 polymer ?
#
loop_
_entity_poly.entity_id
_entity_poly.type
_entity_poly.pdbx_seq_one_letter_code
_entity_poly.pdbx_strand_id
1 'polypeptide(L)'
;MMGMPALHHEEHIQKVRSWTDRVRTVPPSLTTFNKLLIVNCSHIQEKIGPLLNSIEEDVLTLLIEELKLRSENLILELKRAVEGLRLEPTDFNDFTHYASMVKHCVKMSDDMQQQMEHLHSLQETVRTNYRQMTPDELLLEEQMGAETVCQRLPSMADTLDNTFFSLAHGLEKIVTKATSGPYLDPTQNAVQMLNKLKIMCRQVYAVSARLTELSSTSKSLRGNPLDLTFVKHCVKMSDDMQQQMEHLHSLQETVRTNYRQMTPDELLLEEQMGAETVCQRLPSMADTLDNTFFSLAHGLEKIVTKATSGPYLDPTQNAVQMLNKLKIMCRQVYAVSARLTELSSTSKSLRGNPLDLTFVTEARQKMEARKGLAQEKVDEWLQQAVSLARTIPSRDAVLQETLGILGRFNQQLPVLAKLSSPTLKHKHWRNIFKS
;
A
#
# COMPACT_ATOMS: atom_id res chain seq x y z
N MET A 1 -16.85 45.12 -16.56
CA MET A 1 -17.91 44.16 -16.20
C MET A 1 -17.56 42.73 -16.58
N MET A 2 -16.84 42.50 -17.70
CA MET A 2 -16.40 41.16 -18.11
C MET A 2 -15.59 40.45 -17.00
N GLY A 3 -16.04 39.26 -16.60
CA GLY A 3 -15.37 38.42 -15.61
C GLY A 3 -15.69 38.65 -14.14
N MET A 4 -16.76 39.39 -13.82
CA MET A 4 -17.21 39.49 -12.42
C MET A 4 -18.10 38.30 -12.03
N PRO A 5 -18.18 37.94 -10.73
CA PRO A 5 -19.12 36.92 -10.27
C PRO A 5 -20.57 37.31 -10.56
N ALA A 6 -21.41 36.34 -10.92
CA ALA A 6 -22.83 36.51 -11.23
C ALA A 6 -23.59 37.38 -10.21
N LEU A 7 -23.29 37.18 -8.91
CA LEU A 7 -23.85 37.97 -7.81
C LEU A 7 -23.68 39.49 -7.99
N HIS A 8 -22.53 39.94 -8.50
CA HIS A 8 -22.28 41.37 -8.72
C HIS A 8 -23.09 41.91 -9.90
N HIS A 9 -23.41 41.08 -10.89
CA HIS A 9 -24.30 41.48 -11.97
C HIS A 9 -25.72 41.66 -11.44
N GLU A 10 -26.19 40.72 -10.63
CA GLU A 10 -27.51 40.78 -9.97
C GLU A 10 -27.68 42.04 -9.11
N GLU A 11 -26.67 42.39 -8.30
CA GLU A 11 -26.70 43.62 -7.50
C GLU A 11 -26.82 44.90 -8.35
N HIS A 12 -26.11 44.96 -9.48
CA HIS A 12 -26.18 46.13 -10.36
C HIS A 12 -27.53 46.21 -11.09
N ILE A 13 -28.08 45.07 -11.53
CA ILE A 13 -29.41 44.99 -12.14
C ILE A 13 -30.47 45.50 -11.16
N GLN A 14 -30.40 45.04 -9.90
CA GLN A 14 -31.33 45.46 -8.86
C GLN A 14 -31.24 46.97 -8.55
N LYS A 15 -30.03 47.54 -8.57
CA LYS A 15 -29.83 49.00 -8.42
C LYS A 15 -30.45 49.79 -9.57
N VAL A 16 -30.22 49.36 -10.82
CA VAL A 16 -30.79 50.02 -12.00
C VAL A 16 -32.32 49.98 -11.92
N ARG A 17 -32.92 48.83 -11.59
CA ARG A 17 -34.36 48.69 -11.39
C ARG A 17 -34.91 49.60 -10.30
N SER A 18 -34.24 49.66 -9.15
CA SER A 18 -34.60 50.59 -8.07
C SER A 18 -34.57 52.05 -8.52
N TRP A 19 -33.59 52.45 -9.32
CA TRP A 19 -33.54 53.79 -9.88
C TRP A 19 -34.65 54.04 -10.90
N THR A 20 -34.95 53.06 -11.76
CA THR A 20 -36.06 53.12 -12.73
C THR A 20 -37.40 53.34 -12.02
N ASP A 21 -37.65 52.60 -10.94
CA ASP A 21 -38.86 52.75 -10.13
C ASP A 21 -38.92 54.12 -9.44
N ARG A 22 -37.81 54.59 -8.87
CA ARG A 22 -37.75 55.92 -8.25
C ARG A 22 -38.05 57.03 -9.25
N VAL A 23 -37.49 56.96 -10.46
CA VAL A 23 -37.77 57.94 -11.53
C VAL A 23 -39.24 57.89 -11.97
N ARG A 24 -39.83 56.70 -12.10
CA ARG A 24 -41.27 56.53 -12.41
C ARG A 24 -42.18 57.14 -11.33
N THR A 25 -41.79 57.11 -10.06
CA THR A 25 -42.59 57.67 -8.96
C THR A 25 -42.52 59.19 -8.82
N VAL A 26 -41.62 59.87 -9.55
CA VAL A 26 -41.53 61.34 -9.49
C VAL A 26 -42.80 61.97 -10.07
N PRO A 27 -43.52 62.83 -9.34
CA PRO A 27 -44.71 63.48 -9.88
C PRO A 27 -44.35 64.45 -11.02
N PRO A 28 -45.20 64.62 -12.04
CA PRO A 28 -44.90 65.42 -13.23
C PRO A 28 -44.77 66.92 -12.94
N SER A 29 -45.36 67.40 -11.84
CA SER A 29 -45.13 68.76 -11.35
C SER A 29 -45.18 68.81 -9.82
N LEU A 30 -44.39 69.72 -9.25
CA LEU A 30 -44.32 69.98 -7.82
C LEU A 30 -44.62 71.45 -7.55
N THR A 31 -45.52 71.73 -6.63
CA THR A 31 -45.79 73.10 -6.19
C THR A 31 -44.99 73.37 -4.92
N THR A 32 -44.26 74.49 -4.92
CA THR A 32 -43.54 74.98 -3.74
C THR A 32 -44.48 75.20 -2.55
N PHE A 33 -43.99 75.05 -1.32
CA PHE A 33 -44.82 75.12 -0.10
C PHE A 33 -45.60 76.44 0.03
N ASN A 34 -45.04 77.55 -0.44
CA ASN A 34 -45.69 78.86 -0.48
C ASN A 34 -46.59 79.09 -1.71
N LYS A 35 -46.73 78.07 -2.58
CA LYS A 35 -47.55 78.08 -3.80
C LYS A 35 -47.18 79.14 -4.85
N LEU A 36 -45.96 79.70 -4.76
CA LEU A 36 -45.51 80.76 -5.68
C LEU A 36 -44.95 80.20 -6.99
N LEU A 37 -44.39 79.00 -6.96
CA LEU A 37 -43.73 78.37 -8.11
C LEU A 37 -44.23 76.93 -8.30
N ILE A 38 -44.41 76.55 -9.58
CA ILE A 38 -44.65 75.18 -10.02
C ILE A 38 -43.40 74.72 -10.77
N VAL A 39 -42.79 73.64 -10.31
CA VAL A 39 -41.64 73.00 -10.93
C VAL A 39 -42.16 71.86 -11.81
N ASN A 40 -41.92 71.92 -13.12
CA ASN A 40 -42.20 70.82 -14.01
C ASN A 40 -41.06 69.78 -13.92
N CYS A 41 -41.41 68.55 -13.55
CA CYS A 41 -40.49 67.43 -13.40
C CYS A 41 -40.66 66.38 -14.51
N SER A 42 -41.54 66.58 -15.50
CA SER A 42 -41.77 65.62 -16.60
C SER A 42 -40.47 65.29 -17.35
N HIS A 43 -39.59 66.28 -17.52
CA HIS A 43 -38.28 66.11 -18.15
C HIS A 43 -37.36 65.12 -17.44
N ILE A 44 -37.56 64.85 -16.14
CA ILE A 44 -36.80 63.84 -15.40
C ILE A 44 -37.19 62.45 -15.92
N GLN A 45 -38.47 62.18 -16.09
CA GLN A 45 -38.95 60.91 -16.65
C GLN A 45 -38.60 60.79 -18.13
N GLU A 46 -38.79 61.85 -18.92
CA GLU A 46 -38.53 61.86 -20.36
C GLU A 46 -37.05 61.67 -20.70
N LYS A 47 -36.12 62.15 -19.87
CA LYS A 47 -34.68 62.02 -20.13
C LYS A 47 -34.04 60.84 -19.41
N ILE A 48 -34.34 60.63 -18.13
CA ILE A 48 -33.65 59.63 -17.31
C ILE A 48 -34.28 58.24 -17.49
N GLY A 49 -35.61 58.16 -17.68
CA GLY A 49 -36.31 56.89 -17.88
C GLY A 49 -35.75 56.08 -19.06
N PRO A 50 -35.67 56.66 -20.27
CA PRO A 50 -35.10 55.95 -21.43
C PRO A 50 -33.63 55.57 -21.26
N LEU A 51 -32.82 56.40 -20.58
CA LEU A 51 -31.42 56.10 -20.30
C LEU A 51 -31.27 54.87 -19.37
N LEU A 52 -32.09 54.78 -18.33
CA LEU A 52 -32.06 53.63 -17.42
C LEU A 52 -32.51 52.34 -18.10
N ASN A 53 -33.53 52.41 -18.97
CA ASN A 53 -33.96 51.26 -19.77
C ASN A 53 -32.86 50.82 -20.76
N SER A 54 -32.20 51.78 -21.43
CA SER A 54 -31.06 51.49 -22.31
C SER A 54 -29.92 50.80 -21.56
N ILE A 55 -29.60 51.24 -20.34
CA ILE A 55 -28.58 50.58 -19.50
C ILE A 55 -29.00 49.15 -19.16
N GLU A 56 -30.27 48.90 -18.86
CA GLU A 56 -30.78 47.56 -18.58
C GLU A 56 -30.67 46.63 -19.81
N GLU A 57 -30.96 47.14 -21.02
CA GLU A 57 -30.78 46.43 -22.29
C GLU A 57 -29.30 46.18 -22.64
N ASP A 58 -28.43 47.15 -22.39
CA ASP A 58 -26.98 47.03 -22.61
C ASP A 58 -26.38 45.96 -21.68
N VAL A 59 -26.80 45.93 -20.41
CA VAL A 59 -26.36 44.91 -19.44
C VAL A 59 -26.78 43.51 -19.89
N LEU A 60 -28.01 43.34 -20.37
CA LEU A 60 -28.48 42.07 -20.92
C LEU A 60 -27.63 41.63 -22.13
N THR A 61 -27.36 42.55 -23.05
CA THR A 61 -26.56 42.28 -24.25
C THR A 61 -25.15 41.82 -23.89
N LEU A 62 -24.48 42.53 -22.98
CA LEU A 62 -23.15 42.18 -22.51
C LEU A 62 -23.11 40.81 -21.82
N LEU A 63 -24.13 40.46 -21.03
CA LEU A 63 -24.21 39.16 -20.37
C LEU A 63 -24.40 38.01 -21.37
N ILE A 64 -25.24 38.21 -22.39
CA ILE A 64 -25.45 37.22 -23.46
C ILE A 64 -24.16 37.00 -24.26
N GLU A 65 -23.46 38.07 -24.61
CA GLU A 65 -22.18 37.99 -25.31
C GLU A 65 -21.11 37.29 -24.48
N GLU A 66 -21.03 37.57 -23.17
CA GLU A 66 -20.09 36.89 -22.27
C GLU A 66 -20.40 35.39 -22.13
N LEU A 67 -21.68 35.03 -21.97
CA LEU A 67 -22.13 33.63 -21.94
C LEU A 67 -21.75 32.89 -23.21
N LYS A 68 -21.99 33.51 -24.37
CA LYS A 68 -21.65 32.94 -25.67
C LYS A 68 -20.15 32.73 -25.83
N LEU A 69 -19.36 33.78 -25.56
CA LEU A 69 -17.89 33.70 -25.68
C LEU A 69 -17.29 32.63 -24.77
N ARG A 70 -17.75 32.55 -23.51
CA ARG A 70 -17.23 31.57 -22.53
C ARG A 70 -17.63 30.15 -22.88
N SER A 71 -18.87 29.92 -23.32
CA SER A 71 -19.32 28.59 -23.73
C SER A 71 -18.58 28.08 -24.97
N GLU A 72 -18.38 28.94 -25.98
CA GLU A 72 -17.61 28.60 -27.17
C GLU A 72 -16.14 28.25 -26.83
N ASN A 73 -15.51 29.03 -25.94
CA ASN A 73 -14.16 28.74 -25.47
C ASN A 73 -14.07 27.41 -24.71
N LEU A 74 -15.01 27.14 -23.80
CA LEU A 74 -15.05 25.88 -23.05
C LEU A 74 -15.21 24.67 -23.98
N ILE A 75 -16.09 24.78 -24.98
CA ILE A 75 -16.28 23.73 -25.99
C ILE A 75 -15.00 23.50 -26.80
N LEU A 76 -14.28 24.57 -27.18
CA LEU A 76 -13.01 24.47 -27.89
C LEU A 76 -11.92 23.80 -27.04
N GLU A 77 -11.83 24.14 -25.77
CA GLU A 77 -10.87 23.50 -24.86
C GLU A 77 -11.19 22.03 -24.63
N LEU A 78 -12.47 21.68 -24.45
CA LEU A 78 -12.92 20.28 -24.35
C LEU A 78 -12.59 19.47 -25.61
N LYS A 79 -12.85 20.04 -26.80
CA LYS A 79 -12.50 19.38 -28.07
C LYS A 79 -11.00 19.11 -28.17
N ARG A 80 -10.17 20.12 -27.86
CA ARG A 80 -8.70 19.99 -27.91
C ARG A 80 -8.20 18.92 -26.93
N ALA A 81 -8.76 18.88 -25.72
CA ALA A 81 -8.41 17.87 -24.71
C ALA A 81 -8.77 16.45 -25.19
N VAL A 82 -9.98 16.27 -25.72
CA VAL A 82 -10.45 14.98 -26.24
C VAL A 82 -9.63 14.52 -27.45
N GLU A 83 -9.30 15.41 -28.38
CA GLU A 83 -8.44 15.09 -29.53
C GLU A 83 -7.04 14.66 -29.09
N GLY A 84 -6.46 15.36 -28.11
CA GLY A 84 -5.17 15.01 -27.53
C GLY A 84 -5.14 13.63 -26.86
N LEU A 85 -6.23 13.24 -26.20
CA LEU A 85 -6.37 11.94 -25.53
C LEU A 85 -6.66 10.78 -26.49
N ARG A 86 -7.16 11.07 -27.70
CA ARG A 86 -7.47 10.07 -28.75
C ARG A 86 -6.24 9.56 -29.50
N LEU A 87 -5.10 10.25 -29.39
CA LEU A 87 -3.84 9.81 -30.00
C LEU A 87 -3.23 8.70 -29.13
N GLU A 88 -3.26 7.45 -29.60
CA GLU A 88 -2.56 6.34 -28.94
C GLU A 88 -1.04 6.55 -29.04
N PRO A 89 -0.30 6.46 -27.91
CA PRO A 89 1.14 6.65 -27.94
C PRO A 89 1.82 5.49 -28.68
N THR A 90 2.56 5.82 -29.74
CA THR A 90 3.25 4.84 -30.59
C THR A 90 4.67 4.52 -30.12
N ASP A 91 5.31 5.41 -29.36
CA ASP A 91 6.61 5.18 -28.75
C ASP A 91 6.73 5.69 -27.30
N PHE A 92 7.90 5.51 -26.70
CA PHE A 92 8.16 5.91 -25.31
C PHE A 92 8.11 7.43 -25.09
N ASN A 93 8.49 8.21 -26.10
CA ASN A 93 8.46 9.67 -26.04
C ASN A 93 7.00 10.16 -26.17
N ASP A 94 6.22 9.54 -27.05
CA ASP A 94 4.77 9.74 -27.17
C ASP A 94 4.06 9.37 -25.86
N PHE A 95 4.45 8.29 -25.20
CA PHE A 95 3.87 7.89 -23.91
C PHE A 95 4.17 8.91 -22.82
N THR A 96 5.37 9.49 -22.81
CA THR A 96 5.75 10.52 -21.83
C THR A 96 4.97 11.82 -22.06
N HIS A 97 4.77 12.21 -23.32
CA HIS A 97 3.93 13.34 -23.70
C HIS A 97 2.45 13.06 -23.35
N TYR A 98 1.95 11.87 -23.65
CA TYR A 98 0.58 11.42 -23.34
C TYR A 98 0.32 11.42 -21.83
N ALA A 99 1.24 10.89 -21.01
CA ALA A 99 1.13 10.90 -19.56
C ALA A 99 1.12 12.33 -18.97
N SER A 100 1.92 13.24 -19.55
CA SER A 100 1.91 14.66 -19.21
C SER A 100 0.55 15.32 -19.57
N MET A 101 0.01 15.02 -20.75
CA MET A 101 -1.29 15.50 -21.20
C MET A 101 -2.45 14.98 -20.34
N VAL A 102 -2.44 13.70 -19.98
CA VAL A 102 -3.44 13.11 -19.07
C VAL A 102 -3.37 13.80 -17.71
N LYS A 103 -2.18 14.00 -17.16
CA LYS A 103 -1.99 14.69 -15.87
C LYS A 103 -2.46 16.15 -15.94
N HIS A 104 -2.22 16.82 -17.06
CA HIS A 104 -2.72 18.17 -17.33
C HIS A 104 -4.26 18.18 -17.41
N CYS A 105 -4.88 17.23 -18.12
CA CYS A 105 -6.34 17.11 -18.24
C CYS A 105 -7.00 16.87 -16.87
N VAL A 106 -6.41 16.03 -16.03
CA VAL A 106 -6.89 15.78 -14.66
C VAL A 106 -6.85 17.05 -13.82
N LYS A 107 -5.79 17.86 -13.95
CA LYS A 107 -5.68 19.13 -13.21
C LYS A 107 -6.62 20.20 -13.77
N MET A 108 -6.77 20.26 -15.10
CA MET A 108 -7.66 21.19 -15.80
C MET A 108 -9.15 20.87 -15.57
N SER A 109 -9.49 19.64 -15.14
CA SER A 109 -10.84 19.24 -14.75
C SER A 109 -11.42 20.13 -13.65
N ASP A 110 -10.61 20.48 -12.64
CA ASP A 110 -11.06 21.33 -11.53
C ASP A 110 -11.35 22.76 -12.01
N ASP A 111 -10.47 23.31 -12.86
CA ASP A 111 -10.63 24.64 -13.47
C ASP A 111 -11.85 24.68 -14.41
N MET A 112 -12.06 23.61 -15.19
CA MET A 112 -13.23 23.47 -16.08
C MET A 112 -14.54 23.36 -15.31
N GLN A 113 -14.53 22.65 -14.17
CA GLN A 113 -15.71 22.56 -13.31
C GLN A 113 -16.08 23.92 -12.73
N GLN A 114 -15.10 24.70 -12.26
CA GLN A 114 -15.33 26.07 -11.80
C GLN A 114 -15.85 26.98 -12.93
N GLN A 115 -15.34 26.84 -14.15
CA GLN A 115 -15.85 27.59 -15.31
C GLN A 115 -17.29 27.22 -15.66
N MET A 116 -17.65 25.94 -15.58
CA MET A 116 -19.02 25.47 -15.80
C MET A 116 -19.99 26.01 -14.74
N GLU A 117 -19.60 25.98 -13.46
CA GLU A 117 -20.39 26.54 -12.36
C GLU A 117 -20.60 28.05 -12.53
N HIS A 118 -19.56 28.78 -12.96
CA HIS A 118 -19.67 30.20 -13.24
C HIS A 118 -20.59 30.50 -14.44
N LEU A 119 -20.46 29.76 -15.54
CA LEU A 119 -21.37 29.84 -16.69
C LEU A 119 -22.82 29.61 -16.28
N HIS A 120 -23.07 28.59 -15.46
CA HIS A 120 -24.40 28.28 -14.96
C HIS A 120 -24.96 29.40 -14.08
N SER A 121 -24.11 30.01 -13.24
CA SER A 121 -24.51 31.14 -12.39
C SER A 121 -24.85 32.40 -13.19
N LEU A 122 -24.10 32.69 -14.26
CA LEU A 122 -24.39 33.77 -15.21
C LEU A 122 -25.70 33.50 -15.97
N GLN A 123 -25.90 32.26 -16.44
CA GLN A 123 -27.10 31.86 -17.16
C GLN A 123 -28.34 31.99 -16.26
N GLU A 124 -28.22 31.58 -15.00
CA GLU A 124 -29.29 31.72 -14.01
C GLU A 124 -29.61 33.19 -13.72
N THR A 125 -28.61 34.07 -13.68
CA THR A 125 -28.80 35.52 -13.52
C THR A 125 -29.57 36.11 -14.69
N VAL A 126 -29.22 35.74 -15.92
CA VAL A 126 -29.93 36.18 -17.13
C VAL A 126 -31.37 35.65 -17.13
N ARG A 127 -31.57 34.38 -16.79
CA ARG A 127 -32.88 33.72 -16.73
C ARG A 127 -33.80 34.40 -15.71
N THR A 128 -33.37 34.48 -14.46
CA THR A 128 -34.15 35.06 -13.35
C THR A 128 -34.49 36.54 -13.56
N ASN A 129 -33.60 37.30 -14.20
CA ASN A 129 -33.81 38.74 -14.36
C ASN A 129 -34.50 39.12 -15.66
N TYR A 130 -34.27 38.43 -16.78
CA TYR A 130 -34.65 38.94 -18.10
C TYR A 130 -35.55 38.04 -18.95
N ARG A 131 -35.74 36.76 -18.58
CA ARG A 131 -36.52 35.82 -19.42
C ARG A 131 -37.59 35.09 -18.61
N GLN A 132 -38.86 35.20 -19.04
CA GLN A 132 -39.87 34.21 -18.63
C GLN A 132 -39.62 32.91 -19.38
N MET A 133 -39.53 31.81 -18.63
CA MET A 133 -39.28 30.47 -19.12
C MET A 133 -40.37 30.05 -20.12
N THR A 134 -40.01 29.67 -21.33
CA THR A 134 -40.96 28.99 -22.22
C THR A 134 -41.14 27.54 -21.73
N PRO A 135 -42.36 26.98 -21.76
CA PRO A 135 -42.63 25.60 -21.33
C PRO A 135 -41.74 24.55 -22.02
N ASP A 136 -41.34 24.82 -23.27
CA ASP A 136 -40.46 23.95 -24.06
C ASP A 136 -39.01 23.92 -23.52
N GLU A 137 -38.52 25.02 -22.91
CA GLU A 137 -37.20 25.09 -22.28
C GLU A 137 -37.19 24.39 -20.90
N LEU A 138 -38.30 24.46 -20.15
CA LEU A 138 -38.52 23.69 -18.91
C LEU A 138 -38.52 22.19 -19.18
N LEU A 139 -39.17 21.74 -20.26
CA LEU A 139 -39.19 20.32 -20.66
C LEU A 139 -37.82 19.83 -21.14
N LEU A 140 -37.02 20.67 -21.79
CA LEU A 140 -35.64 20.34 -22.18
C LEU A 140 -34.70 20.30 -20.97
N GLU A 141 -34.92 21.15 -19.96
CA GLU A 141 -34.15 21.14 -18.71
C GLU A 141 -34.56 19.97 -17.80
N GLU A 142 -35.84 19.56 -17.77
CA GLU A 142 -36.33 18.35 -17.09
C GLU A 142 -35.90 17.07 -17.83
N GLN A 143 -35.79 17.10 -19.17
CA GLN A 143 -35.27 15.98 -19.96
C GLN A 143 -33.74 15.84 -19.93
N MET A 144 -33.00 16.95 -19.79
CA MET A 144 -31.52 16.96 -19.73
C MET A 144 -30.95 16.98 -18.31
N GLY A 145 -31.73 17.39 -17.30
CA GLY A 145 -31.27 17.64 -15.94
C GLY A 145 -31.62 16.49 -15.01
N ALA A 146 -30.58 15.80 -14.52
CA ALA A 146 -30.55 14.86 -13.39
C ALA A 146 -31.54 13.68 -13.36
N GLU A 147 -32.79 13.80 -13.83
CA GLU A 147 -33.82 12.79 -13.70
C GLU A 147 -33.64 11.63 -14.69
N THR A 148 -33.27 11.88 -15.95
CA THR A 148 -32.85 10.82 -16.89
C THR A 148 -31.59 10.10 -16.43
N VAL A 149 -30.67 10.82 -15.79
CA VAL A 149 -29.43 10.26 -15.22
C VAL A 149 -29.76 9.42 -13.96
N CYS A 150 -30.61 9.91 -13.06
CA CYS A 150 -31.09 9.20 -11.87
C CYS A 150 -31.99 8.00 -12.22
N GLN A 151 -32.75 8.03 -13.31
CA GLN A 151 -33.54 6.90 -13.81
C GLN A 151 -32.65 5.83 -14.47
N ARG A 152 -31.55 6.22 -15.14
CA ARG A 152 -30.63 5.29 -15.82
C ARG A 152 -29.50 4.77 -14.93
N LEU A 153 -29.09 5.51 -13.90
CA LEU A 153 -28.01 5.11 -13.00
C LEU A 153 -28.28 3.74 -12.33
N PRO A 154 -29.49 3.45 -11.80
CA PRO A 154 -29.81 2.15 -11.23
C PRO A 154 -29.73 1.03 -12.27
N SER A 155 -30.23 1.26 -13.49
CA SER A 155 -30.18 0.21 -14.53
C SER A 155 -28.75 -0.05 -15.02
N MET A 156 -27.91 0.99 -15.10
CA MET A 156 -26.49 0.87 -15.44
C MET A 156 -25.70 0.23 -14.31
N ALA A 157 -26.03 0.57 -13.06
CA ALA A 157 -25.54 -0.07 -11.86
C ALA A 157 -25.86 -1.58 -11.85
N ASP A 158 -27.12 -1.95 -12.06
CA ASP A 158 -27.54 -3.35 -12.10
C ASP A 158 -26.86 -4.11 -13.25
N THR A 159 -26.71 -3.48 -14.42
CA THR A 159 -25.97 -4.07 -15.55
C THR A 159 -24.49 -4.29 -15.20
N LEU A 160 -23.87 -3.33 -14.51
CA LEU A 160 -22.49 -3.42 -14.06
C LEU A 160 -22.31 -4.54 -13.03
N ASP A 161 -23.23 -4.68 -12.08
CA ASP A 161 -23.17 -5.75 -11.07
C ASP A 161 -23.40 -7.12 -11.72
N ASN A 162 -24.39 -7.25 -12.63
CA ASN A 162 -24.64 -8.50 -13.36
C ASN A 162 -23.47 -8.93 -14.25
N THR A 163 -22.82 -7.98 -14.93
CA THR A 163 -21.62 -8.26 -15.73
C THR A 163 -20.43 -8.63 -14.86
N PHE A 164 -20.27 -7.99 -13.70
CA PHE A 164 -19.25 -8.37 -12.73
C PHE A 164 -19.46 -9.79 -12.20
N PHE A 165 -20.66 -10.13 -11.71
CA PHE A 165 -20.94 -11.46 -11.16
C PHE A 165 -20.79 -12.57 -12.20
N SER A 166 -21.26 -12.35 -13.44
CA SER A 166 -21.10 -13.34 -14.52
C SER A 166 -19.64 -13.56 -14.90
N LEU A 167 -18.83 -12.50 -14.97
CA LEU A 167 -17.39 -12.61 -15.25
C LEU A 167 -16.61 -13.22 -14.07
N ALA A 168 -16.94 -12.88 -12.83
CA ALA A 168 -16.33 -13.45 -11.64
C ALA A 168 -16.62 -14.95 -11.53
N HIS A 169 -17.87 -15.37 -11.75
CA HIS A 169 -18.24 -16.78 -11.82
C HIS A 169 -17.58 -17.51 -13.01
N GLY A 170 -17.47 -16.83 -14.17
CA GLY A 170 -16.72 -17.34 -15.31
C GLY A 170 -15.24 -17.57 -14.98
N LEU A 171 -14.62 -16.64 -14.26
CA LEU A 171 -13.24 -16.74 -13.78
C LEU A 171 -13.07 -17.90 -12.80
N GLU A 172 -13.99 -18.03 -11.83
CA GLU A 172 -14.01 -19.15 -10.89
C GLU A 172 -14.07 -20.49 -11.61
N LYS A 173 -14.92 -20.61 -12.65
CA LYS A 173 -15.03 -21.82 -13.46
C LYS A 173 -13.76 -22.15 -14.24
N ILE A 174 -13.06 -21.14 -14.75
CA ILE A 174 -11.78 -21.34 -15.45
C ILE A 174 -10.72 -21.84 -14.46
N VAL A 175 -10.63 -21.20 -13.30
CA VAL A 175 -9.64 -21.53 -12.27
C VAL A 175 -9.92 -22.92 -11.68
N THR A 176 -11.16 -23.23 -11.30
CA THR A 176 -11.54 -24.55 -10.79
C THR A 176 -11.27 -25.67 -11.80
N LYS A 177 -11.50 -25.43 -13.09
CA LYS A 177 -11.17 -26.38 -14.16
C LYS A 177 -9.67 -26.58 -14.33
N ALA A 178 -8.88 -25.54 -14.13
CA ALA A 178 -7.44 -25.61 -14.20
C ALA A 178 -6.86 -26.33 -12.96
N THR A 179 -7.45 -26.13 -11.79
CA THR A 179 -7.01 -26.74 -10.52
C THR A 179 -7.67 -28.10 -10.23
N SER A 180 -8.31 -28.74 -11.22
CA SER A 180 -8.94 -30.05 -11.04
C SER A 180 -8.85 -30.92 -12.30
N GLY A 181 -9.18 -32.20 -12.14
CA GLY A 181 -9.24 -33.18 -13.23
C GLY A 181 -7.87 -33.43 -13.88
N PRO A 182 -7.76 -33.38 -15.23
CA PRO A 182 -6.60 -33.88 -15.96
C PRO A 182 -5.31 -33.09 -15.70
N TYR A 183 -5.38 -31.87 -15.14
CA TYR A 183 -4.20 -31.07 -14.79
C TYR A 183 -3.45 -31.59 -13.55
N LEU A 184 -4.09 -32.44 -12.75
CA LEU A 184 -3.52 -33.12 -11.59
C LEU A 184 -3.18 -34.59 -11.86
N ASP A 185 -3.46 -35.09 -13.07
CA ASP A 185 -3.25 -36.48 -13.45
C ASP A 185 -1.84 -36.67 -14.06
N PRO A 186 -0.94 -37.39 -13.37
CA PRO A 186 0.45 -37.57 -13.81
C PRO A 186 0.59 -38.45 -15.06
N THR A 187 -0.49 -39.09 -15.52
CA THR A 187 -0.50 -39.91 -16.75
C THR A 187 -0.76 -39.09 -18.02
N GLN A 188 -1.13 -37.81 -17.86
CA GLN A 188 -1.42 -36.92 -18.99
C GLN A 188 -0.16 -36.37 -19.65
N ASN A 189 -0.26 -36.03 -20.94
CA ASN A 189 0.86 -35.45 -21.68
C ASN A 189 1.19 -34.02 -21.16
N ALA A 190 2.30 -33.89 -20.43
CA ALA A 190 2.71 -32.65 -19.79
C ALA A 190 2.85 -31.45 -20.75
N VAL A 191 3.34 -31.67 -21.98
CA VAL A 191 3.51 -30.62 -23.00
C VAL A 191 2.16 -30.09 -23.47
N GLN A 192 1.22 -30.99 -23.75
CA GLN A 192 -0.14 -30.62 -24.17
C GLN A 192 -0.91 -29.94 -23.03
N MET A 193 -0.75 -30.42 -21.80
CA MET A 193 -1.37 -29.82 -20.62
C MET A 193 -0.81 -28.44 -20.30
N LEU A 194 0.51 -28.25 -20.43
CA LEU A 194 1.16 -26.95 -20.28
C LEU A 194 0.65 -25.94 -21.32
N ASN A 195 0.50 -26.34 -22.58
CA ASN A 195 -0.02 -25.46 -23.62
C ASN A 195 -1.49 -25.06 -23.37
N LYS A 196 -2.33 -26.01 -22.95
CA LYS A 196 -3.72 -25.73 -22.55
C LYS A 196 -3.79 -24.82 -21.33
N LEU A 197 -2.92 -25.04 -20.35
CA LEU A 197 -2.83 -24.21 -19.15
C LEU A 197 -2.41 -22.77 -19.50
N LYS A 198 -1.43 -22.58 -20.38
CA LYS A 198 -1.03 -21.24 -20.87
C LYS A 198 -2.18 -20.49 -21.55
N ILE A 199 -3.02 -21.19 -22.31
CA ILE A 199 -4.23 -20.60 -22.91
C ILE A 199 -5.21 -20.18 -21.82
N MET A 200 -5.43 -21.01 -20.80
CA MET A 200 -6.30 -20.67 -19.66
C MET A 200 -5.74 -19.50 -18.83
N CYS A 201 -4.42 -19.44 -18.57
CA CYS A 201 -3.79 -18.31 -17.89
C CYS A 201 -4.05 -17.00 -18.67
N ARG A 202 -3.87 -17.01 -20.00
CA ARG A 202 -4.20 -15.84 -20.85
C ARG A 202 -5.67 -15.42 -20.72
N GLN A 203 -6.59 -16.38 -20.60
CA GLN A 203 -8.01 -16.09 -20.38
C GLN A 203 -8.26 -15.51 -18.98
N VAL A 204 -7.60 -16.04 -17.94
CA VAL A 204 -7.63 -15.48 -16.57
C VAL A 204 -7.15 -14.02 -16.57
N TYR A 205 -6.04 -13.73 -17.23
CA TYR A 205 -5.53 -12.36 -17.37
C TYR A 205 -6.50 -11.45 -18.11
N ALA A 206 -7.06 -11.89 -19.25
CA ALA A 206 -8.03 -11.11 -20.01
C ALA A 206 -9.32 -10.80 -19.21
N VAL A 207 -9.84 -11.77 -18.47
CA VAL A 207 -11.02 -11.58 -17.60
C VAL A 207 -10.68 -10.69 -16.41
N SER A 208 -9.49 -10.83 -15.81
CA SER A 208 -9.04 -9.97 -14.71
C SER A 208 -8.88 -8.51 -15.11
N ALA A 209 -8.39 -8.24 -16.33
CA ALA A 209 -8.28 -6.89 -16.86
C ALA A 209 -9.67 -6.25 -17.02
N ARG A 210 -10.63 -7.00 -17.58
CA ARG A 210 -12.03 -6.55 -17.71
C ARG A 210 -12.71 -6.32 -16.36
N LEU A 211 -12.45 -7.15 -15.36
CA LEU A 211 -12.96 -6.95 -13.99
C LEU A 211 -12.33 -5.71 -13.32
N THR A 212 -11.07 -5.43 -13.62
CA THR A 212 -10.38 -4.21 -13.13
C THR A 212 -10.96 -2.95 -13.76
N GLU A 213 -11.29 -3.01 -15.06
CA GLU A 213 -11.99 -1.94 -15.78
C GLU A 213 -13.43 -1.74 -15.29
N LEU A 214 -14.17 -2.82 -15.01
CA LEU A 214 -15.49 -2.71 -14.37
C LEU A 214 -15.40 -2.08 -12.97
N SER A 215 -14.35 -2.39 -12.22
CA SER A 215 -14.12 -1.79 -10.90
C SER A 215 -13.78 -0.29 -10.99
N SER A 216 -13.00 0.16 -11.98
CA SER A 216 -12.75 1.59 -12.19
C SER A 216 -14.02 2.31 -12.65
N THR A 217 -14.81 1.67 -13.51
CA THR A 217 -16.12 2.17 -13.96
C THR A 217 -17.10 2.30 -12.79
N SER A 218 -17.11 1.33 -11.87
CA SER A 218 -17.91 1.39 -10.63
C SER A 218 -17.50 2.54 -9.71
N LYS A 219 -16.20 2.78 -9.56
CA LYS A 219 -15.67 3.91 -8.78
C LYS A 219 -16.11 5.25 -9.37
N SER A 220 -16.16 5.37 -10.70
CA SER A 220 -16.66 6.57 -11.38
C SER A 220 -18.17 6.74 -11.22
N LEU A 221 -18.95 5.65 -11.33
CA LEU A 221 -20.41 5.66 -11.25
C LEU A 221 -20.97 5.85 -9.82
N ARG A 222 -20.35 5.22 -8.81
CA ARG A 222 -20.89 5.12 -7.43
C ARG A 222 -19.94 5.66 -6.35
N GLY A 223 -18.75 6.12 -6.73
CA GLY A 223 -17.71 6.56 -5.79
C GLY A 223 -16.91 5.43 -5.13
N ASN A 224 -17.38 4.18 -5.21
CA ASN A 224 -16.74 3.01 -4.57
C ASN A 224 -16.33 1.95 -5.60
N PRO A 225 -15.06 1.48 -5.59
CA PRO A 225 -14.62 0.39 -6.44
C PRO A 225 -15.19 -0.96 -5.98
N LEU A 226 -15.27 -1.92 -6.91
CA LEU A 226 -15.65 -3.30 -6.61
C LEU A 226 -14.49 -4.05 -5.92
N ASP A 227 -14.83 -5.04 -5.08
CA ASP A 227 -13.82 -5.86 -4.43
C ASP A 227 -13.17 -6.84 -5.43
N LEU A 228 -11.85 -6.72 -5.59
CA LEU A 228 -11.04 -7.54 -6.48
C LEU A 228 -10.15 -8.55 -5.71
N THR A 229 -10.34 -8.72 -4.40
CA THR A 229 -9.56 -9.69 -3.60
C THR A 229 -9.62 -11.10 -4.17
N PHE A 230 -10.81 -11.58 -4.54
CA PHE A 230 -11.03 -12.86 -5.20
C PHE A 230 -10.28 -12.97 -6.55
N VAL A 231 -10.34 -11.92 -7.38
CA VAL A 231 -9.65 -11.88 -8.69
C VAL A 231 -8.14 -12.00 -8.51
N LYS A 232 -7.57 -11.27 -7.54
CA LYS A 232 -6.14 -11.36 -7.21
C LYS A 232 -5.74 -12.76 -6.75
N HIS A 233 -6.59 -13.42 -5.95
CA HIS A 233 -6.39 -14.80 -5.54
C HIS A 233 -6.40 -15.77 -6.75
N CYS A 234 -7.36 -15.61 -7.67
CA CYS A 234 -7.45 -16.40 -8.89
C CYS A 234 -6.23 -16.25 -9.82
N VAL A 235 -5.75 -15.02 -10.03
CA VAL A 235 -4.54 -14.76 -10.85
C VAL A 235 -3.32 -15.44 -10.22
N LYS A 236 -3.11 -15.24 -8.92
CA LYS A 236 -1.98 -15.86 -8.20
C LYS A 236 -2.01 -17.39 -8.29
N MET A 237 -3.18 -18.00 -8.10
CA MET A 237 -3.32 -19.46 -8.19
C MET A 237 -3.03 -19.99 -9.60
N SER A 238 -3.38 -19.22 -10.64
CA SER A 238 -3.04 -19.53 -12.04
C SER A 238 -1.54 -19.44 -12.31
N ASP A 239 -0.86 -18.45 -11.74
CA ASP A 239 0.59 -18.25 -11.88
C ASP A 239 1.39 -19.36 -11.20
N ASP A 240 1.02 -19.67 -9.94
CA ASP A 240 1.66 -20.73 -9.17
C ASP A 240 1.58 -22.07 -9.91
N MET A 241 0.43 -22.36 -10.54
CA MET A 241 0.23 -23.60 -11.30
C MET A 241 0.98 -23.63 -12.63
N GLN A 242 1.06 -22.50 -13.34
CA GLN A 242 1.88 -22.40 -14.55
C GLN A 242 3.36 -22.65 -14.22
N GLN A 243 3.86 -22.04 -13.14
CA GLN A 243 5.25 -22.23 -12.69
C GLN A 243 5.55 -23.69 -12.33
N GLN A 244 4.65 -24.36 -11.61
CA GLN A 244 4.81 -25.78 -11.26
C GLN A 244 4.88 -26.68 -12.49
N MET A 245 4.03 -26.44 -13.49
CA MET A 245 4.02 -27.24 -14.72
C MET A 245 5.23 -26.96 -15.62
N GLU A 246 5.72 -25.72 -15.67
CA GLU A 246 6.96 -25.36 -16.37
C GLU A 246 8.19 -26.00 -15.70
N HIS A 247 8.22 -26.07 -14.37
CA HIS A 247 9.28 -26.76 -13.64
C HIS A 247 9.27 -28.27 -13.90
N LEU A 248 8.10 -28.92 -13.90
CA LEU A 248 7.97 -30.33 -14.26
C LEU A 248 8.40 -30.60 -15.71
N HIS A 249 8.02 -29.74 -16.65
CA HIS A 249 8.46 -29.85 -18.04
C HIS A 249 9.98 -29.68 -18.16
N SER A 250 10.57 -28.71 -17.45
CA SER A 250 12.02 -28.51 -17.42
C SER A 250 12.73 -29.75 -16.89
N LEU A 251 12.25 -30.34 -15.79
CA LEU A 251 12.80 -31.59 -15.25
C LEU A 251 12.68 -32.74 -16.25
N GLN A 252 11.53 -32.88 -16.93
CA GLN A 252 11.34 -33.91 -17.95
C GLN A 252 12.24 -33.71 -19.17
N GLU A 253 12.48 -32.48 -19.60
CA GLU A 253 13.43 -32.15 -20.68
C GLU A 253 14.87 -32.41 -20.24
N THR A 254 15.26 -32.03 -19.02
CA THR A 254 16.59 -32.33 -18.46
C THR A 254 16.83 -33.82 -18.38
N VAL A 255 15.85 -34.61 -17.92
CA VAL A 255 15.91 -36.07 -17.94
C VAL A 255 15.98 -36.58 -19.38
N ARG A 256 15.12 -36.12 -20.29
CA ARG A 256 15.13 -36.56 -21.70
C ARG A 256 16.44 -36.25 -22.43
N THR A 257 17.05 -35.10 -22.18
CA THR A 257 18.34 -34.70 -22.78
C THR A 257 19.51 -35.47 -22.18
N ASN A 258 19.52 -35.70 -20.87
CA ASN A 258 20.54 -36.52 -20.21
C ASN A 258 20.45 -37.99 -20.64
N TYR A 259 19.25 -38.53 -20.83
CA TYR A 259 19.04 -39.95 -21.18
C TYR A 259 19.09 -40.27 -22.69
N ARG A 260 19.14 -39.27 -23.58
CA ARG A 260 19.30 -39.49 -25.04
C ARG A 260 20.75 -39.78 -25.46
N GLN A 261 21.72 -39.62 -24.56
CA GLN A 261 23.15 -39.74 -24.84
C GLN A 261 23.85 -40.96 -24.21
N MET A 262 23.17 -41.77 -23.39
CA MET A 262 23.76 -42.95 -22.74
C MET A 262 23.09 -44.24 -23.18
N THR A 263 23.90 -45.24 -23.52
CA THR A 263 23.42 -46.61 -23.74
C THR A 263 23.13 -47.31 -22.40
N PRO A 264 22.26 -48.35 -22.36
CA PRO A 264 21.91 -49.07 -21.13
C PRO A 264 23.11 -49.64 -20.36
N ASP A 265 24.19 -49.98 -21.07
CA ASP A 265 25.43 -50.51 -20.49
C ASP A 265 26.29 -49.42 -19.82
N GLU A 266 26.21 -48.16 -20.27
CA GLU A 266 26.90 -47.01 -19.68
C GLU A 266 26.18 -46.50 -18.42
N LEU A 267 24.85 -46.65 -18.36
CA LEU A 267 24.01 -46.22 -17.24
C LEU A 267 24.22 -47.11 -15.99
N LEU A 268 24.40 -48.41 -16.19
CA LEU A 268 24.80 -49.36 -15.15
C LEU A 268 26.21 -49.05 -14.62
N LEU A 269 27.13 -48.65 -15.49
CA LEU A 269 28.52 -48.32 -15.17
C LEU A 269 28.64 -46.99 -14.40
N GLU A 270 27.88 -45.96 -14.76
CA GLU A 270 27.85 -44.70 -14.01
C GLU A 270 27.08 -44.79 -12.69
N GLU A 271 25.99 -45.55 -12.63
CA GLU A 271 25.28 -45.81 -11.37
C GLU A 271 26.16 -46.62 -10.41
N GLN A 272 26.92 -47.60 -10.93
CA GLN A 272 27.94 -48.30 -10.16
C GLN A 272 29.10 -47.40 -9.75
N MET A 273 29.66 -46.55 -10.63
CA MET A 273 30.74 -45.62 -10.26
C MET A 273 30.27 -44.55 -9.27
N GLY A 274 29.04 -44.06 -9.40
CA GLY A 274 28.42 -43.10 -8.49
C GLY A 274 28.15 -43.72 -7.12
N ALA A 275 27.57 -44.92 -7.10
CA ALA A 275 27.38 -45.70 -5.87
C ALA A 275 28.73 -46.06 -5.22
N GLU A 276 29.74 -46.43 -6.01
CA GLU A 276 31.07 -46.79 -5.54
C GLU A 276 31.83 -45.57 -5.00
N THR A 277 31.72 -44.41 -5.66
CA THR A 277 32.30 -43.14 -5.17
C THR A 277 31.64 -42.70 -3.86
N VAL A 278 30.32 -42.81 -3.76
CA VAL A 278 29.58 -42.54 -2.52
C VAL A 278 29.99 -43.54 -1.44
N CYS A 279 30.07 -44.83 -1.73
CA CYS A 279 30.53 -45.86 -0.78
C CYS A 279 31.99 -45.67 -0.34
N GLN A 280 32.87 -45.18 -1.21
CA GLN A 280 34.28 -44.89 -0.86
C GLN A 280 34.40 -43.63 0.00
N ARG A 281 33.59 -42.59 -0.25
CA ARG A 281 33.70 -41.30 0.47
C ARG A 281 32.85 -41.22 1.73
N LEU A 282 31.76 -41.97 1.81
CA LEU A 282 30.83 -41.95 2.95
C LEU A 282 31.55 -42.26 4.28
N PRO A 283 32.46 -43.25 4.39
CA PRO A 283 33.21 -43.50 5.62
C PRO A 283 34.08 -42.32 6.05
N SER A 284 34.82 -41.70 5.13
CA SER A 284 35.68 -40.55 5.47
C SER A 284 34.89 -39.29 5.88
N MET A 285 33.72 -39.06 5.25
CA MET A 285 32.82 -37.97 5.61
C MET A 285 32.11 -38.27 6.94
N ALA A 286 31.78 -39.53 7.18
CA ALA A 286 31.28 -40.03 8.44
C ALA A 286 32.31 -39.79 9.56
N ASP A 287 33.57 -40.17 9.38
CA ASP A 287 34.65 -39.96 10.35
C ASP A 287 34.89 -38.48 10.64
N THR A 288 34.83 -37.63 9.60
CA THR A 288 34.96 -36.18 9.76
C THR A 288 33.80 -35.60 10.60
N LEU A 289 32.58 -36.09 10.36
CA LEU A 289 31.40 -35.69 11.13
C LEU A 289 31.51 -36.11 12.60
N ASP A 290 31.95 -37.34 12.88
CA ASP A 290 32.13 -37.83 14.25
C ASP A 290 33.25 -37.05 14.98
N ASN A 291 34.39 -36.83 14.32
CA ASN A 291 35.50 -36.06 14.90
C ASN A 291 35.11 -34.61 15.23
N THR A 292 34.35 -33.96 14.35
CA THR A 292 33.87 -32.60 14.59
C THR A 292 32.82 -32.54 15.69
N PHE A 293 31.93 -33.55 15.77
CA PHE A 293 30.97 -33.70 16.85
C PHE A 293 31.65 -33.87 18.21
N PHE A 294 32.59 -34.82 18.35
CA PHE A 294 33.28 -35.07 19.62
C PHE A 294 34.08 -33.85 20.10
N SER A 295 34.75 -33.15 19.17
CA SER A 295 35.48 -31.92 19.49
C SER A 295 34.57 -30.82 20.02
N LEU A 296 33.41 -30.61 19.39
CA LEU A 296 32.43 -29.61 19.83
C LEU A 296 31.71 -30.01 21.12
N ALA A 297 31.40 -31.29 21.31
CA ALA A 297 30.78 -31.81 22.52
C ALA A 297 31.70 -31.62 23.74
N HIS A 298 32.97 -32.00 23.60
CA HIS A 298 33.98 -31.80 24.65
C HIS A 298 34.26 -30.30 24.89
N GLY A 299 34.26 -29.49 23.84
CA GLY A 299 34.36 -28.02 23.97
C GLY A 299 33.18 -27.43 24.75
N LEU A 300 31.96 -27.92 24.50
CA LEU A 300 30.76 -27.51 25.24
C LEU A 300 30.85 -27.90 26.72
N GLU A 301 31.26 -29.14 27.01
CA GLU A 301 31.44 -29.62 28.37
C GLU A 301 32.46 -28.78 29.14
N LYS A 302 33.58 -28.42 28.52
CA LYS A 302 34.59 -27.52 29.12
C LYS A 302 34.03 -26.12 29.46
N ILE A 303 33.19 -25.56 28.58
CA ILE A 303 32.58 -24.24 28.84
C ILE A 303 31.59 -24.35 30.00
N VAL A 304 30.75 -25.39 30.01
CA VAL A 304 29.74 -25.61 31.06
C VAL A 304 30.41 -25.85 32.40
N THR A 305 31.37 -26.78 32.48
CA THR A 305 32.12 -27.09 33.71
C THR A 305 32.81 -25.84 34.26
N LYS A 306 33.44 -25.03 33.41
CA LYS A 306 34.08 -23.78 33.83
C LYS A 306 33.09 -22.75 34.38
N ALA A 307 31.89 -22.69 33.82
CA ALA A 307 30.84 -21.76 34.23
C ALA A 307 30.04 -22.22 35.46
N THR A 308 30.03 -23.53 35.75
CA THR A 308 29.32 -24.13 36.88
C THR A 308 30.24 -24.52 38.05
N SER A 309 31.54 -24.19 37.97
CA SER A 309 32.52 -24.50 39.02
C SER A 309 33.47 -23.33 39.32
N GLY A 310 34.30 -23.49 40.36
CA GLY A 310 35.37 -22.55 40.71
C GLY A 310 34.89 -21.15 41.10
N PRO A 311 35.49 -20.06 40.57
CA PRO A 311 35.22 -18.69 41.00
C PRO A 311 33.76 -18.25 40.74
N TYR A 312 33.02 -18.96 39.90
CA TYR A 312 31.60 -18.71 39.68
C TYR A 312 30.74 -19.18 40.83
N LEU A 313 31.24 -20.02 41.76
CA LEU A 313 30.57 -20.46 42.98
C LEU A 313 31.03 -19.70 44.23
N ASP A 314 32.12 -18.94 44.13
CA ASP A 314 32.73 -18.21 45.25
C ASP A 314 31.97 -16.89 45.54
N PRO A 315 31.35 -16.73 46.72
CA PRO A 315 30.59 -15.54 47.09
C PRO A 315 31.42 -14.26 47.21
N THR A 316 32.75 -14.37 47.32
CA THR A 316 33.66 -13.23 47.51
C THR A 316 34.05 -12.55 46.19
N GLN A 317 33.67 -13.13 45.05
CA GLN A 317 34.00 -12.62 43.73
C GLN A 317 33.09 -11.46 43.31
N ASN A 318 33.62 -10.54 42.49
CA ASN A 318 32.85 -9.43 41.94
C ASN A 318 31.73 -9.96 41.01
N ALA A 319 30.47 -9.94 41.48
CA ALA A 319 29.39 -10.57 40.70
C ALA A 319 29.07 -9.84 39.39
N VAL A 320 29.31 -8.53 39.27
CA VAL A 320 29.12 -7.81 38.00
C VAL A 320 30.10 -8.32 36.94
N GLN A 321 31.37 -8.50 37.33
CA GLN A 321 32.38 -9.08 36.44
C GLN A 321 32.09 -10.57 36.14
N MET A 322 31.67 -11.35 37.13
CA MET A 322 31.33 -12.77 36.93
C MET A 322 30.12 -12.94 36.02
N LEU A 323 29.08 -12.13 36.20
CA LEU A 323 27.89 -12.13 35.36
C LEU A 323 28.23 -11.78 33.90
N ASN A 324 29.09 -10.78 33.67
CA ASN A 324 29.53 -10.42 32.32
C ASN A 324 30.33 -11.55 31.65
N LYS A 325 31.22 -12.21 32.39
CA LYS A 325 31.94 -13.40 31.89
C LYS A 325 30.98 -14.56 31.60
N LEU A 326 29.99 -14.79 32.48
CA LEU A 326 28.98 -15.82 32.31
C LEU A 326 28.11 -15.57 31.07
N LYS A 327 27.74 -14.31 30.80
CA LYS A 327 27.03 -13.90 29.57
C LYS A 327 27.81 -14.24 28.30
N ILE A 328 29.12 -14.03 28.30
CA ILE A 328 30.00 -14.39 27.17
C ILE A 328 30.01 -15.92 26.98
N MET A 329 30.15 -16.68 28.07
CA MET A 329 30.11 -18.15 28.03
C MET A 329 28.75 -18.69 27.57
N CYS A 330 27.63 -18.09 28.00
CA CYS A 330 26.30 -18.44 27.50
C CYS A 330 26.22 -18.28 25.97
N ARG A 331 26.72 -17.17 25.41
CA ARG A 331 26.74 -16.97 23.94
C ARG A 331 27.53 -18.05 23.22
N GLN A 332 28.67 -18.45 23.79
CA GLN A 332 29.48 -19.54 23.23
C GLN A 332 28.75 -20.88 23.28
N VAL A 333 28.06 -21.19 24.38
CA VAL A 333 27.20 -22.37 24.51
C VAL A 333 26.12 -22.39 23.44
N TYR A 334 25.40 -21.29 23.23
CA TYR A 334 24.38 -21.19 22.17
C TYR A 334 24.96 -21.38 20.77
N ALA A 335 26.13 -20.80 20.48
CA ALA A 335 26.81 -20.96 19.19
C ALA A 335 27.25 -22.41 18.94
N VAL A 336 27.82 -23.08 19.95
CA VAL A 336 28.22 -24.48 19.86
C VAL A 336 26.99 -25.39 19.74
N SER A 337 25.91 -25.13 20.48
CA SER A 337 24.65 -25.87 20.35
C SER A 337 24.08 -25.80 18.93
N ALA A 338 24.08 -24.62 18.31
CA ALA A 338 23.57 -24.45 16.95
C ALA A 338 24.36 -25.28 15.93
N ARG A 339 25.69 -25.29 16.05
CA ARG A 339 26.56 -26.12 15.21
C ARG A 339 26.35 -27.62 15.43
N LEU A 340 26.10 -28.05 16.68
CA LEU A 340 25.76 -29.45 16.99
C LEU A 340 24.40 -29.86 16.42
N THR A 341 23.41 -28.95 16.41
CA THR A 341 22.12 -29.20 15.75
C THR A 341 22.26 -29.33 14.23
N GLU A 342 23.10 -28.50 13.61
CA GLU A 342 23.44 -28.60 12.19
C GLU A 342 24.12 -29.94 11.88
N LEU A 343 25.14 -30.34 12.63
CA LEU A 343 25.80 -31.64 12.49
C LEU A 343 24.82 -32.81 12.68
N SER A 344 23.86 -32.70 13.60
CA SER A 344 22.82 -33.73 13.77
C SER A 344 21.90 -33.83 12.54
N SER A 345 21.60 -32.71 11.88
CA SER A 345 20.82 -32.72 10.64
C SER A 345 21.62 -33.35 9.49
N THR A 346 22.91 -33.03 9.39
CA THR A 346 23.84 -33.64 8.42
C THR A 346 23.99 -35.15 8.67
N SER A 347 24.07 -35.59 9.93
CA SER A 347 24.09 -37.02 10.30
C SER A 347 22.82 -37.74 9.86
N LYS A 348 21.65 -37.13 10.06
CA LYS A 348 20.37 -37.71 9.61
C LYS A 348 20.32 -37.89 8.10
N SER A 349 20.84 -36.92 7.34
CA SER A 349 20.92 -37.01 5.88
C SER A 349 21.96 -38.03 5.38
N LEU A 350 23.08 -38.19 6.08
CA LEU A 350 24.17 -39.09 5.68
C LEU A 350 23.99 -40.54 6.16
N ARG A 351 23.44 -40.75 7.35
CA ARG A 351 23.36 -42.04 8.05
C ARG A 351 21.93 -42.48 8.40
N GLY A 352 20.92 -41.65 8.10
CA GLY A 352 19.52 -41.91 8.45
C GLY A 352 19.14 -41.63 9.91
N ASN A 353 20.12 -41.53 10.81
CA ASN A 353 19.90 -41.31 12.24
C ASN A 353 20.50 -39.97 12.73
N PRO A 354 19.75 -39.17 13.51
CA PRO A 354 20.25 -37.95 14.13
C PRO A 354 21.21 -38.27 15.30
N LEU A 355 22.06 -37.31 15.65
CA LEU A 355 22.96 -37.43 16.80
C LEU A 355 22.19 -37.15 18.10
N ASP A 356 22.59 -37.81 19.19
CA ASP A 356 22.00 -37.55 20.51
C ASP A 356 22.48 -36.19 21.04
N LEU A 357 21.53 -35.28 21.29
CA LEU A 357 21.77 -33.93 21.77
C LEU A 357 21.23 -33.70 23.19
N THR A 358 20.85 -34.75 23.92
CA THR A 358 20.36 -34.65 25.32
C THR A 358 21.36 -33.94 26.24
N PHE A 359 22.66 -34.18 26.08
CA PHE A 359 23.69 -33.47 26.84
C PHE A 359 23.73 -31.95 26.55
N VAL A 360 23.33 -31.53 25.33
CA VAL A 360 23.29 -30.10 24.93
C VAL A 360 22.12 -29.39 25.61
N THR A 361 20.96 -30.05 25.72
CA THR A 361 19.80 -29.48 26.40
C THR A 361 20.07 -29.35 27.90
N GLU A 362 20.68 -30.35 28.52
CA GLU A 362 21.14 -30.28 29.92
C GLU A 362 22.18 -29.19 30.16
N ALA A 363 23.17 -29.07 29.27
CA ALA A 363 24.19 -28.02 29.33
C ALA A 363 23.56 -26.62 29.30
N ARG A 364 22.57 -26.41 28.43
CA ARG A 364 21.84 -25.13 28.33
C ARG A 364 21.05 -24.83 29.60
N GLN A 365 20.35 -25.83 30.16
CA GLN A 365 19.59 -25.66 31.39
C GLN A 365 20.48 -25.32 32.58
N LYS A 366 21.61 -26.02 32.76
CA LYS A 366 22.59 -25.73 33.82
C LYS A 366 23.14 -24.31 33.71
N MET A 367 23.40 -23.83 32.49
CA MET A 367 23.88 -22.47 32.25
C MET A 367 22.83 -21.39 32.55
N GLU A 368 21.59 -21.58 32.11
CA GLU A 368 20.51 -20.61 32.39
C GLU A 368 20.16 -20.57 33.88
N ALA A 369 20.18 -21.71 34.58
CA ALA A 369 20.02 -21.74 36.04
C ALA A 369 21.12 -20.91 36.75
N ARG A 370 22.38 -21.05 36.34
CA ARG A 370 23.49 -20.27 36.93
C ARG A 370 23.37 -18.77 36.65
N LYS A 371 22.96 -18.43 35.43
CA LYS A 371 22.72 -17.03 35.02
C LYS A 371 21.56 -16.40 35.82
N GLY A 372 20.49 -17.16 36.07
CA GLY A 372 19.39 -16.73 36.94
C GLY A 372 19.85 -16.41 38.36
N LEU A 373 20.60 -17.34 38.99
CA LEU A 373 21.15 -17.15 40.34
C LEU A 373 22.10 -15.94 40.44
N ALA A 374 22.90 -15.71 39.41
CA ALA A 374 23.80 -14.54 39.37
C ALA A 374 23.03 -13.22 39.19
N GLN A 375 21.90 -13.24 38.49
CA GLN A 375 21.05 -12.06 38.31
C GLN A 375 20.30 -11.73 39.61
N GLU A 376 19.71 -12.72 40.27
CA GLU A 376 19.01 -12.56 41.54
C GLU A 376 19.90 -11.93 42.61
N LYS A 377 21.17 -12.36 42.68
CA LYS A 377 22.15 -11.80 43.63
C LYS A 377 22.53 -10.34 43.34
N VAL A 378 22.56 -9.96 42.05
CA VAL A 378 22.77 -8.55 41.66
C VAL A 378 21.56 -7.70 42.00
N ASP A 379 20.35 -8.23 41.85
CA ASP A 379 19.11 -7.54 42.20
C ASP A 379 18.98 -7.36 43.72
N GLU A 380 19.40 -8.35 44.51
CA GLU A 380 19.49 -8.25 45.97
C GLU A 380 20.47 -7.13 46.39
N TRP A 381 21.66 -7.07 45.79
CA TRP A 381 22.66 -6.03 46.08
C TRP A 381 22.18 -4.64 45.66
N LEU A 382 21.42 -4.53 44.57
CA LEU A 382 20.75 -3.29 44.16
C LEU A 382 19.75 -2.84 45.23
N GLN A 383 18.92 -3.74 45.73
CA GLN A 383 17.95 -3.42 46.78
C GLN A 383 18.64 -3.01 48.09
N GLN A 384 19.72 -3.71 48.47
CA GLN A 384 20.52 -3.37 49.65
C GLN A 384 21.17 -1.99 49.51
N ALA A 385 21.76 -1.67 48.35
CA ALA A 385 22.34 -0.35 48.08
C ALA A 385 21.28 0.78 48.15
N VAL A 386 20.07 0.55 47.63
CA VAL A 386 18.94 1.48 47.74
C VAL A 386 18.46 1.63 49.19
N SER A 387 18.52 0.58 50.00
CA SER A 387 18.17 0.64 51.43
C SER A 387 19.20 1.42 52.25
N LEU A 388 20.50 1.29 51.94
CA LEU A 388 21.59 2.03 52.55
C LEU A 388 21.56 3.51 52.16
N ALA A 389 21.12 3.84 50.94
CA ALA A 389 20.86 5.20 50.48
C ALA A 389 19.81 5.97 51.30
N ARG A 390 18.95 5.25 52.03
CA ARG A 390 17.94 5.87 52.92
C ARG A 390 18.46 6.17 54.33
N THR A 391 19.57 5.56 54.73
CA THR A 391 20.14 5.66 56.09
C THR A 391 21.40 6.50 56.15
N ILE A 392 22.13 6.62 55.04
CA ILE A 392 23.33 7.45 54.91
C ILE A 392 22.95 8.82 54.30
N PRO A 393 23.50 9.96 54.77
CA PRO A 393 23.18 11.28 54.24
C PRO A 393 23.44 11.38 52.72
N SER A 394 22.53 12.02 52.00
CA SER A 394 22.51 12.15 50.53
C SER A 394 23.74 12.82 49.88
N ARG A 395 24.72 13.25 50.67
CA ARG A 395 25.99 13.86 50.24
C ARG A 395 27.20 12.91 50.32
N ASP A 396 27.02 11.64 50.69
CA ASP A 396 28.11 10.67 50.68
C ASP A 396 28.56 10.36 49.24
N ALA A 397 29.79 10.76 48.90
CA ALA A 397 30.32 10.66 47.55
C ALA A 397 30.50 9.21 47.07
N VAL A 398 30.79 8.28 47.99
CA VAL A 398 30.99 6.87 47.66
C VAL A 398 29.64 6.21 47.37
N LEU A 399 28.61 6.55 48.14
CA LEU A 399 27.25 6.06 47.94
C LEU A 399 26.63 6.59 46.64
N GLN A 400 26.84 7.87 46.31
CA GLN A 400 26.35 8.47 45.06
C GLN A 400 27.02 7.87 43.82
N GLU A 401 28.33 7.64 43.84
CA GLU A 401 29.02 6.97 42.71
C GLU A 401 28.56 5.52 42.56
N THR A 402 28.39 4.80 43.69
CA THR A 402 27.92 3.40 43.69
C THR A 402 26.49 3.28 43.15
N LEU A 403 25.57 4.16 43.58
CA LEU A 403 24.21 4.26 43.04
C LEU A 403 24.20 4.70 41.57
N GLY A 404 25.09 5.61 41.17
CA GLY A 404 25.22 6.06 39.79
C GLY A 404 25.71 4.96 38.84
N ILE A 405 26.64 4.12 39.27
CA ILE A 405 27.11 2.94 38.51
C ILE A 405 25.98 1.91 38.41
N LEU A 406 25.30 1.62 39.52
CA LEU A 406 24.17 0.67 39.58
C LEU A 406 22.96 1.14 38.75
N GLY A 407 22.63 2.43 38.78
CA GLY A 407 21.54 3.03 38.00
C GLY A 407 21.82 3.03 36.49
N ARG A 408 23.04 3.38 36.07
CA ARG A 408 23.47 3.28 34.66
C ARG A 408 23.41 1.83 34.16
N PHE A 409 23.76 0.87 35.01
CA PHE A 409 23.68 -0.55 34.68
C PHE A 409 22.23 -1.04 34.56
N ASN A 410 21.34 -0.60 35.46
CA ASN A 410 19.92 -0.99 35.44
C ASN A 410 19.19 -0.45 34.20
N GLN A 411 19.51 0.77 33.74
CA GLN A 411 18.93 1.34 32.51
C GLN A 411 19.30 0.55 31.24
N GLN A 412 20.40 -0.21 31.25
CA GLN A 412 20.82 -1.05 30.11
C GLN A 412 20.19 -2.45 30.12
N LEU A 413 19.62 -2.92 31.24
CA LEU A 413 19.06 -4.27 31.37
C LEU A 413 17.84 -4.53 30.44
N PRO A 414 16.87 -3.62 30.26
CA PRO A 414 15.75 -3.83 29.34
C PRO A 414 16.17 -3.88 27.87
N VAL A 415 17.19 -3.09 27.52
CA VAL A 415 17.78 -3.08 26.17
C VAL A 415 18.48 -4.41 25.89
N LEU A 416 19.20 -4.93 26.88
CA LEU A 416 19.92 -6.20 26.80
C LEU A 416 18.97 -7.42 26.78
N ALA A 417 17.86 -7.38 27.50
CA ALA A 417 16.83 -8.42 27.46
C ALA A 417 16.19 -8.54 26.06
N LYS A 418 15.98 -7.41 25.36
CA LYS A 418 15.53 -7.39 23.96
C LYS A 418 16.60 -7.92 22.99
N LEU A 419 17.88 -7.69 23.29
CA LEU A 419 19.02 -8.18 22.50
C LEU A 419 19.27 -9.70 22.63
N SER A 420 18.80 -10.34 23.70
CA SER A 420 18.87 -11.80 23.88
C SER A 420 17.68 -12.56 23.28
N SER A 421 16.72 -11.87 22.65
CA SER A 421 15.53 -12.49 22.09
C SER A 421 15.82 -13.22 20.77
N PRO A 422 15.24 -14.42 20.52
CA PRO A 422 15.39 -15.14 19.25
C PRO A 422 14.78 -14.42 18.04
N THR A 423 14.06 -13.32 18.25
CA THR A 423 13.50 -12.48 17.18
C THR A 423 14.55 -11.64 16.42
N LEU A 424 15.77 -11.50 16.96
CA LEU A 424 16.84 -10.73 16.31
C LEU A 424 17.65 -11.59 15.32
N LYS A 425 17.34 -11.42 14.04
CA LYS A 425 18.07 -12.04 12.91
C LYS A 425 19.42 -11.34 12.67
N HIS A 426 20.36 -12.05 12.03
CA HIS A 426 21.73 -11.59 11.71
C HIS A 426 21.82 -10.17 11.09
N LYS A 427 20.83 -9.78 10.28
CA LYS A 427 20.74 -8.43 9.67
C LYS A 427 20.57 -7.30 10.69
N HIS A 428 19.90 -7.55 11.81
CA HIS A 428 19.68 -6.54 12.86
C HIS A 428 20.98 -6.27 13.64
N TRP A 429 21.79 -7.30 13.88
CA TRP A 429 23.11 -7.16 14.49
C TRP A 429 24.07 -6.32 13.65
N ARG A 430 24.05 -6.52 12.32
CA ARG A 430 24.90 -5.76 11.40
C ARG A 430 24.60 -4.25 11.39
N ASN A 431 23.37 -3.85 11.73
CA ASN A 431 22.98 -2.44 11.82
C ASN A 431 23.30 -1.81 13.18
N ILE A 432 23.29 -2.60 14.25
CA ILE A 432 23.63 -2.13 15.60
C ILE A 432 25.13 -1.81 15.73
N PHE A 433 26.00 -2.53 15.02
CA PHE A 433 27.45 -2.35 15.06
C PHE A 433 28.02 -1.47 13.93
N LYS A 434 27.17 -0.67 13.27
CA LYS A 434 27.57 0.22 12.17
C LYS A 434 27.78 1.68 12.59
N SER A 435 27.68 2.00 13.88
CA SER A 435 28.00 3.33 14.45
C SER A 435 29.38 3.33 15.10
#